data_AF-X1GIM6-F1
#
_entry.id   AF-X1GIM6-F1
#
_cell.length_a   1.000
_cell.length_b   1.000
_cell.length_c   1.000
_cell.angle_alpha   90.00
_cell.angle_beta   90.00
_cell.angle_gamma   90.00
#
_symmetry.space_group_name_H-M   'P 1'
#
loop_
_entity.id
_entity.type
_entity.pdbx_description
1 polymer ?
#
loop_
_entity_poly.entity_id
_entity_poly.type
_entity_poly.pdbx_seq_one_letter_code
_entity_poly.pdbx_strand_id
1 'polypeptide(L)'
;MVSSRTILKGMASTAAIAAASITGGPIVGAQVAAFLASPPGQALLDEAIDRSASSQGVMIDDLARGGLVSYPTLGLTGEAGPEMVIPIKKKRKASAAQKRYGLLRLCLKMKEIRYLYEMLRTIAHEPEYQHQQLLEVAKHQD
;
A
#
# COMPACT_ATOMS: atom_id res chain seq x y z
N MET A 1 10.34 8.71 -28.78
CA MET A 1 9.23 8.50 -27.83
C MET A 1 8.56 7.18 -28.21
N VAL A 2 8.43 6.22 -27.29
CA VAL A 2 7.87 4.89 -27.60
C VAL A 2 6.35 4.98 -27.42
N SER A 3 5.56 4.63 -28.43
CA SER A 3 4.09 4.64 -28.33
C SER A 3 3.58 3.28 -27.87
N SER A 4 2.36 3.25 -27.34
CA SER A 4 1.66 2.01 -26.98
C SER A 4 1.53 1.06 -28.16
N ARG A 5 1.39 1.59 -29.38
CA ARG A 5 1.43 0.81 -30.63
C ARG A 5 2.78 0.14 -30.82
N THR A 6 3.89 0.84 -30.58
CA THR A 6 5.24 0.25 -30.63
C THR A 6 5.41 -0.88 -29.60
N ILE A 7 4.87 -0.72 -28.39
CA ILE A 7 4.92 -1.75 -27.35
C ILE A 7 4.09 -2.99 -27.77
N LEU A 8 2.85 -2.79 -28.22
CA LEU A 8 1.97 -3.86 -28.69
C LEU A 8 2.58 -4.63 -29.87
N LYS A 9 3.14 -3.91 -30.86
CA LYS A 9 3.88 -4.52 -31.97
C LYS A 9 5.05 -5.38 -31.49
N GLY A 10 5.82 -4.88 -30.52
CA GLY A 10 6.95 -5.59 -29.94
C GLY A 10 6.52 -6.88 -29.22
N MET A 11 5.47 -6.81 -28.41
CA MET A 11 4.92 -7.98 -27.71
C MET A 11 4.33 -9.01 -28.69
N ALA A 12 3.50 -8.56 -29.64
CA ALA A 12 2.88 -9.43 -30.63
C ALA A 12 3.92 -10.12 -31.52
N SER A 13 4.93 -9.38 -31.98
CA SER A 13 6.01 -9.95 -32.79
C SER A 13 6.82 -10.97 -32.00
N THR A 14 7.19 -10.66 -30.75
CA THR A 14 7.94 -11.58 -29.90
C THR A 14 7.15 -12.86 -29.62
N ALA A 15 5.85 -12.73 -29.32
CA ALA A 15 4.98 -13.88 -29.10
C ALA A 15 4.86 -14.75 -30.36
N ALA A 16 4.69 -14.15 -31.54
CA ALA A 16 4.62 -14.86 -32.81
C ALA A 16 5.93 -15.60 -33.14
N ILE A 17 7.09 -14.93 -32.96
CA ILE A 17 8.41 -15.53 -33.18
C ILE A 17 8.66 -16.68 -32.21
N ALA A 18 8.32 -16.49 -30.93
CA ALA A 18 8.49 -17.52 -29.90
C ALA A 18 7.60 -18.73 -30.19
N ALA A 19 6.32 -18.51 -30.51
CA ALA A 19 5.41 -19.59 -30.88
C ALA A 19 5.91 -20.36 -32.11
N ALA A 20 6.32 -19.65 -33.17
CA ALA A 20 6.87 -20.25 -34.37
C ALA A 20 8.17 -21.03 -34.12
N SER A 21 9.02 -20.53 -33.21
CA SER A 21 10.25 -21.21 -32.80
C SER A 21 9.97 -22.49 -32.01
N ILE A 22 8.95 -22.48 -31.14
CA ILE A 22 8.54 -23.66 -30.36
C ILE A 22 7.96 -24.73 -31.29
N THR A 23 7.14 -24.35 -32.26
CA THR A 23 6.45 -25.32 -33.13
C THR A 23 7.30 -25.82 -34.30
N GLY A 24 8.16 -24.96 -34.86
CA GLY A 24 8.92 -25.24 -36.09
C GLY A 24 10.44 -25.20 -35.93
N GLY A 25 10.94 -24.96 -34.72
CA GLY A 25 12.36 -24.78 -34.45
C GLY A 25 12.88 -23.37 -34.78
N PRO A 26 14.15 -23.09 -34.43
CA PRO A 26 14.73 -21.74 -34.49
C PRO A 26 14.78 -21.16 -35.91
N ILE A 27 14.89 -21.99 -36.94
CA ILE A 27 14.91 -21.56 -38.34
C ILE A 27 13.56 -20.94 -38.73
N VAL A 28 12.45 -21.55 -38.32
CA VAL A 28 11.09 -21.04 -38.59
C VAL A 28 10.86 -19.75 -37.80
N GLY A 29 11.32 -19.69 -36.55
CA GLY A 29 11.31 -18.47 -35.75
C GLY A 29 12.01 -17.29 -36.44
N ALA A 30 13.19 -17.52 -37.00
CA ALA A 30 13.95 -16.50 -37.72
C ALA A 30 13.24 -16.03 -39.01
N GLN A 31 12.56 -16.93 -39.73
CA GLN A 31 11.77 -16.56 -40.91
C GLN A 31 10.58 -15.68 -40.55
N VAL A 32 9.86 -16.02 -39.46
CA VAL A 32 8.76 -15.18 -38.95
C VAL A 32 9.30 -13.83 -38.49
N ALA A 33 10.45 -13.79 -37.83
CA ALA A 33 11.10 -12.53 -37.44
C ALA A 33 11.45 -11.67 -38.66
N ALA A 34 12.04 -12.26 -39.70
CA ALA A 34 12.38 -11.56 -40.94
C ALA A 34 11.12 -11.05 -41.68
N PHE A 35 10.05 -11.86 -41.72
CA PHE A 35 8.78 -11.45 -42.31
C PHE A 35 8.16 -10.28 -41.54
N LEU A 36 8.08 -10.36 -40.21
CA LEU A 36 7.55 -9.28 -39.37
C LEU A 36 8.41 -8.01 -39.41
N ALA A 37 9.71 -8.12 -39.70
CA ALA A 37 10.57 -6.96 -39.91
C ALA A 37 10.41 -6.31 -41.31
N SER A 38 9.81 -7.01 -42.27
CA SER A 38 9.61 -6.51 -43.63
C SER A 38 8.46 -5.48 -43.69
N PRO A 39 8.47 -4.55 -44.67
CA PRO A 39 7.37 -3.60 -44.85
C PRO A 39 5.97 -4.24 -44.95
N PRO A 40 5.74 -5.31 -45.72
CA PRO A 40 4.42 -5.94 -45.77
C PRO A 40 4.05 -6.65 -44.45
N GLY A 41 5.01 -7.23 -43.73
CA GLY A 41 4.74 -7.86 -42.43
C GLY A 41 4.36 -6.83 -41.36
N GLN A 42 5.02 -5.66 -41.34
CA GLN A 42 4.65 -4.53 -40.49
C GLN A 42 3.24 -4.01 -40.80
N ALA A 43 2.87 -3.87 -42.08
CA ALA A 43 1.53 -3.42 -42.47
C ALA A 43 0.43 -4.39 -42.01
N LEU A 44 0.67 -5.70 -42.11
CA LEU A 44 -0.29 -6.71 -41.65
C LEU A 44 -0.42 -6.71 -40.12
N LEU A 45 0.70 -6.59 -39.41
CA LEU A 45 0.70 -6.48 -37.95
C LEU A 45 -0.05 -5.22 -37.48
N ASP A 46 0.10 -4.12 -38.21
CA ASP A 46 -0.55 -2.85 -37.94
C ASP A 46 -2.06 -2.94 -38.09
N GLU A 47 -2.53 -3.54 -39.18
CA GLU A 47 -3.95 -3.80 -39.42
C GLU A 47 -4.52 -4.77 -38.38
N ALA A 48 -3.77 -5.80 -37.99
CA ALA A 48 -4.20 -6.75 -36.97
C ALA A 48 -4.38 -6.08 -35.60
N ILE A 49 -3.48 -5.17 -35.25
CA ILE A 49 -3.56 -4.37 -34.02
C ILE A 49 -4.77 -3.42 -34.09
N ASP A 50 -4.94 -2.69 -35.19
CA ASP A 50 -6.04 -1.73 -35.34
C ASP A 50 -7.41 -2.42 -35.33
N ARG A 51 -7.52 -3.59 -35.97
CA ARG A 51 -8.74 -4.40 -35.96
C ARG A 51 -9.05 -4.98 -34.59
N SER A 52 -8.02 -5.47 -33.88
CA SER A 52 -8.17 -5.98 -32.51
C SER A 52 -8.61 -4.85 -31.56
N ALA A 53 -7.95 -3.70 -31.63
CA ALA A 53 -8.26 -2.51 -30.85
C ALA A 53 -9.69 -2.02 -31.09
N SER A 54 -10.09 -1.90 -32.36
CA SER A 54 -11.44 -1.50 -32.75
C SER A 54 -12.50 -2.48 -32.24
N SER A 55 -12.24 -3.80 -32.31
CA SER A 55 -13.17 -4.82 -31.83
C SER A 55 -13.38 -4.79 -30.32
N GLN A 56 -12.37 -4.33 -29.57
CA GLN A 56 -12.43 -4.17 -28.12
C GLN A 56 -12.87 -2.77 -27.67
N GLY A 57 -13.15 -1.87 -28.62
CA GLY A 57 -13.51 -0.48 -28.32
C GLY A 57 -12.36 0.32 -27.69
N VAL A 58 -11.10 -0.09 -27.91
CA VAL A 58 -9.92 0.56 -27.36
C VAL A 58 -9.29 1.46 -28.43
N MET A 59 -9.24 2.77 -28.19
CA MET A 59 -8.49 3.70 -29.04
C MET A 59 -7.02 3.71 -28.57
N ILE A 60 -6.11 3.14 -29.36
CA ILE A 60 -4.68 3.00 -28.99
C ILE A 60 -3.97 4.36 -28.88
N ASP A 61 -4.46 5.38 -29.60
CA ASP A 61 -3.85 6.71 -29.61
C ASP A 61 -4.11 7.54 -28.34
N ASP A 62 -4.81 6.99 -27.33
CA ASP A 62 -5.28 7.75 -26.17
C ASP A 62 -4.98 7.11 -24.81
N LEU A 63 -3.99 6.22 -24.72
CA LEU A 63 -3.64 5.59 -23.43
C LEU A 63 -2.99 6.54 -22.41
N ALA A 64 -2.60 7.76 -22.83
CA ALA A 64 -2.00 8.79 -21.98
C ALA A 64 -2.97 9.94 -21.64
N ARG A 65 -4.29 9.71 -21.72
CA ARG A 65 -5.31 10.75 -21.48
C ARG A 65 -5.54 11.08 -19.99
N GLY A 66 -4.97 10.30 -19.07
CA GLY A 66 -5.17 10.42 -17.63
C GLY A 66 -6.55 9.92 -17.15
N GLY A 67 -6.75 9.82 -15.83
CA GLY A 67 -8.02 9.39 -15.23
C GLY A 67 -7.87 8.74 -13.85
N LEU A 68 -9.01 8.35 -13.24
CA LEU A 68 -9.03 7.62 -11.97
C LEU A 68 -9.41 6.15 -12.20
N VAL A 69 -8.50 5.24 -11.85
CA VAL A 69 -8.76 3.80 -11.84
C VAL A 69 -9.38 3.41 -10.49
N SER A 70 -10.68 3.14 -10.48
CA SER A 70 -11.46 2.89 -9.25
C SER A 70 -11.49 1.42 -8.82
N TYR A 71 -11.00 0.50 -9.65
CA TYR A 71 -10.92 -0.93 -9.37
C TYR A 71 -9.55 -1.49 -9.77
N PRO A 72 -9.07 -2.56 -9.13
CA PRO A 72 -7.79 -3.16 -9.47
C PRO A 72 -7.75 -3.51 -10.97
N THR A 73 -6.80 -2.92 -11.68
CA THR A 73 -6.66 -3.06 -13.12
C THR A 73 -5.21 -3.41 -13.43
N LEU A 74 -4.99 -4.41 -14.30
CA LEU A 74 -3.69 -4.65 -14.89
C LEU A 74 -3.56 -3.70 -16.07
N GLY A 75 -2.70 -2.68 -15.95
CA GLY A 75 -2.52 -1.66 -16.96
C GLY A 75 -1.09 -1.13 -17.01
N LEU A 76 -0.65 -0.73 -18.19
CA LEU A 76 0.54 0.10 -18.37
C LEU A 76 0.19 1.53 -17.91
N THR A 77 1.00 2.07 -17.00
CA THR A 77 0.86 3.43 -16.45
C THR A 77 2.04 4.27 -16.94
N GLY A 78 1.77 5.49 -17.35
CA GLY A 78 2.78 6.44 -17.79
C GLY A 78 2.20 7.54 -18.68
N GLU A 79 2.25 8.79 -18.24
CA GLU A 79 2.06 9.96 -19.12
C GLU A 79 3.37 10.29 -19.88
N ALA A 80 3.30 11.24 -20.81
CA ALA A 80 4.48 11.70 -21.55
C ALA A 80 5.39 12.56 -20.65
N GLY A 81 6.28 11.92 -19.89
CA GLY A 81 7.28 12.62 -19.06
C GLY A 81 7.86 11.73 -17.93
N PRO A 82 8.80 12.25 -17.13
CA PRO A 82 9.27 11.57 -15.92
C PRO A 82 8.13 11.45 -14.90
N GLU A 83 7.75 10.22 -14.54
CA GLU A 83 6.71 9.95 -13.56
C GLU A 83 7.21 9.07 -12.41
N MET A 84 6.57 9.23 -11.24
CA MET A 84 6.89 8.47 -10.03
C MET A 84 5.64 7.77 -9.49
N VAL A 85 5.71 6.45 -9.38
CA VAL A 85 4.65 5.64 -8.75
C VAL A 85 4.96 5.47 -7.27
N ILE A 86 4.11 6.04 -6.41
CA ILE A 86 4.23 5.93 -4.94
C ILE A 86 3.18 4.95 -4.41
N PRO A 87 3.54 3.73 -4.01
CA PRO A 87 2.61 2.80 -3.42
C PRO A 87 2.21 3.24 -2.00
N ILE A 88 0.93 3.50 -1.79
CA ILE A 88 0.39 3.84 -0.47
C ILE A 88 -0.06 2.55 0.24
N LYS A 89 0.56 2.23 1.38
CA LYS A 89 0.11 1.11 2.22
C LYS A 89 -1.20 1.46 2.91
N LYS A 90 -2.19 0.55 2.89
CA LYS A 90 -3.40 0.69 3.71
C LYS A 90 -2.99 0.81 5.18
N LYS A 91 -3.37 1.92 5.84
CA LYS A 91 -3.26 2.00 7.30
C LYS A 91 -4.11 0.87 7.91
N ARG A 92 -3.49 -0.03 8.68
CA ARG A 92 -4.22 -1.05 9.44
C ARG A 92 -5.20 -0.31 10.34
N LYS A 93 -6.51 -0.50 10.12
CA LYS A 93 -7.52 -0.01 11.06
C LYS A 93 -7.23 -0.68 12.40
N ALA A 94 -6.93 0.11 13.43
CA ALA A 94 -6.71 -0.43 14.77
C ALA A 94 -7.91 -1.29 15.15
N SER A 95 -7.67 -2.55 15.50
CA SER A 95 -8.77 -3.46 15.84
C SER A 95 -9.49 -2.94 17.09
N ALA A 96 -10.78 -3.25 17.24
CA ALA A 96 -11.53 -2.89 18.43
C ALA A 96 -10.84 -3.39 19.71
N ALA A 97 -10.19 -4.56 19.64
CA ALA A 97 -9.36 -5.10 20.72
C ALA A 97 -8.20 -4.16 21.06
N GLN A 98 -7.48 -3.64 20.06
CA GLN A 98 -6.32 -2.77 20.26
C GLN A 98 -6.70 -1.42 20.91
N LYS A 99 -7.85 -0.85 20.54
CA LYS A 99 -8.41 0.33 21.24
C LYS A 99 -8.76 0.01 22.70
N ARG A 100 -9.33 -1.17 22.95
CA ARG A 100 -9.75 -1.62 24.27
C ARG A 100 -8.55 -1.90 25.19
N TYR A 101 -7.46 -2.49 24.66
CA TYR A 101 -6.20 -2.65 25.39
C TYR A 101 -5.55 -1.31 25.72
N GLY A 102 -5.59 -0.32 24.82
CA GLY A 102 -5.10 1.03 25.10
C GLY A 102 -5.84 1.69 26.28
N LEU A 103 -7.17 1.54 26.32
CA LEU A 103 -8.00 2.08 27.39
C LEU A 103 -7.79 1.35 28.73
N LEU A 104 -7.73 0.02 28.71
CA LEU A 104 -7.43 -0.81 29.90
C LEU A 104 -6.07 -0.46 30.49
N ARG A 105 -5.06 -0.23 29.64
CA ARG A 105 -3.72 0.17 30.08
C ARG A 105 -3.71 1.56 30.73
N LEU A 106 -4.50 2.50 30.22
CA LEU A 106 -4.67 3.81 30.83
C LEU A 106 -5.35 3.71 32.20
N CYS A 107 -6.40 2.89 32.29
CA CYS A 107 -7.16 2.69 33.51
C CYS A 107 -6.32 2.03 34.62
N LEU A 108 -5.48 1.06 34.26
CA LEU A 108 -4.51 0.44 35.18
C LEU A 108 -3.52 1.47 35.74
N LYS A 109 -2.92 2.30 34.88
CA LYS A 109 -2.02 3.39 35.34
C LYS A 109 -2.72 4.37 36.28
N MET A 110 -3.98 4.71 36.03
CA MET A 110 -4.73 5.61 36.90
C MET A 110 -5.04 4.98 38.28
N LYS A 111 -5.28 3.67 38.34
CA LYS A 111 -5.47 2.96 39.61
C LYS A 111 -4.19 2.93 40.45
N GLU A 112 -3.05 2.73 39.81
CA GLU A 112 -1.74 2.73 40.46
C GLU A 112 -1.41 4.10 41.08
N ILE A 113 -1.66 5.18 40.34
CA ILE A 113 -1.53 6.56 40.84
C ILE A 113 -2.48 6.82 42.01
N ARG A 114 -3.73 6.34 41.93
CA ARG A 114 -4.70 6.51 43.01
C ARG A 114 -4.27 5.78 44.28
N TYR A 115 -3.73 4.57 44.16
CA TYR A 115 -3.23 3.81 45.31
C TYR A 115 -2.05 4.52 45.99
N LEU A 116 -1.11 5.05 45.20
CA LEU A 116 0.00 5.85 45.71
C LEU A 116 -0.48 7.12 46.42
N TYR A 117 -1.50 7.79 45.87
CA TYR A 117 -2.08 8.98 46.48
C TYR A 117 -2.75 8.69 47.83
N GLU A 118 -3.55 7.63 47.93
CA GLU A 118 -4.20 7.24 49.20
C GLU A 118 -3.17 6.80 50.25
N MET A 119 -2.12 6.09 49.84
CA MET A 119 -1.04 5.70 50.76
C MET A 119 -0.27 6.92 51.31
N LEU A 120 0.05 7.89 50.45
CA LEU A 120 0.67 9.15 50.86
C LEU A 120 -0.24 9.98 51.76
N ARG A 121 -1.56 9.97 51.50
CA ARG A 121 -2.55 10.66 52.33
C ARG A 121 -2.62 10.09 53.76
N THR A 122 -2.58 8.76 53.89
CA THR A 122 -2.57 8.11 55.21
C THR A 122 -1.32 8.46 56.01
N ILE A 123 -0.15 8.45 55.37
CA ILE A 123 1.12 8.82 56.01
C ILE A 123 1.13 10.29 56.44
N ALA A 124 0.54 11.18 55.64
CA ALA A 124 0.50 12.62 55.95
C ALA A 124 -0.43 12.99 57.12
N HIS A 125 -1.37 12.11 57.52
CA HIS A 125 -2.30 12.36 58.62
C HIS A 125 -1.86 11.82 59.99
N GLU A 126 -0.74 11.11 60.09
CA GLU A 126 -0.25 10.59 61.37
C GLU A 126 0.38 11.60 62.37
N PRO A 127 0.86 12.83 62.03
CA PRO A 127 1.55 13.64 63.03
C PRO A 127 0.62 14.37 64.02
N GLU A 128 -0.70 14.41 63.81
CA GLU A 128 -1.61 15.13 64.72
C GLU A 128 -2.02 14.33 65.97
N TYR A 129 -1.88 13.00 65.95
CA TYR A 129 -2.30 12.16 67.09
C TYR A 129 -1.25 12.09 68.21
N GLN A 130 0.04 12.17 67.89
CA GLN A 130 1.10 12.12 68.93
C GLN A 130 1.22 13.42 69.72
N HIS A 131 0.87 14.57 69.15
CA HIS A 131 0.90 15.85 69.87
C HIS A 131 -0.22 15.99 70.92
N GLN A 132 -1.39 15.38 70.69
CA GLN A 132 -2.49 15.43 71.66
C GLN A 132 -2.25 14.50 72.86
N GLN A 133 -1.67 13.32 72.67
CA GLN A 133 -1.34 12.41 73.77
C GLN A 133 -0.23 12.96 74.69
N LEU A 134 0.77 13.65 74.14
CA LEU A 134 1.84 14.28 74.94
C LEU A 134 1.32 15.48 75.77
N LEU A 135 0.32 16.22 75.27
CA LEU A 135 -0.31 17.34 75.97
C LEU A 135 -1.25 16.92 77.10
N GLU A 136 -1.86 15.73 77.03
CA GLU A 136 -2.67 15.19 78.14
C GLU A 136 -1.81 14.60 79.27
N VAL A 137 -0.69 13.94 78.95
CA VAL A 137 0.23 13.42 79.98
C VAL A 137 0.90 14.54 80.77
N ALA A 138 1.16 15.69 80.13
CA ALA A 138 1.72 16.87 80.80
C ALA A 138 0.75 17.57 81.77
N LYS A 139 -0.57 17.31 81.68
CA LYS A 139 -1.58 17.94 82.55
C LYS A 139 -1.86 17.18 83.85
N HIS A 140 -1.25 16.02 84.06
CA HIS A 140 -1.49 15.15 85.22
C HIS A 140 -0.27 15.01 86.17
N GLN A 141 0.77 15.84 86.02
CA GLN A 141 1.98 15.79 86.84
C GLN A 141 2.15 16.95 87.85
N ASP A 142 1.13 17.79 88.05
CA ASP A 142 1.09 18.78 89.15
C ASP A 142 0.24 18.29 90.33
#